data_AF-A0A836GNN0-F1
#
_entry.id   AF-A0A836GNN0-F1
#
_cell.length_a   1.000
_cell.length_b   1.000
_cell.length_c   1.000
_cell.angle_alpha   90.00
_cell.angle_beta   90.00
_cell.angle_gamma   90.00
#
_symmetry.space_group_name_H-M   'P 1'
#
loop_
_entity.id
_entity.type
_entity.pdbx_description
1 polymer ?
#
loop_
_entity_poly.entity_id
_entity_poly.type
_entity_poly.pdbx_seq_one_letter_code
_entity_poly.pdbx_strand_id
1 'polypeptide(L)'
;MGSLGGAAYVAEVQQAATVTDALSVVQSGLEDTSVFFYGALLSAFQAYVGRENAAAVPTGTSDTIGLLKLLAFNTVADVAATSDGVKTLLAQNPCLTAKLQLLSLLTLFSQHTLTPDGMCLSYGDVERALGIHGTVSVQRTVLHAVQQRLCVARLNERERQMRVYAYESRNVAPEDVARLKERVAQWTDYAEAHLRDIQSSCARCVPGK
;
A
#
# COMPACT_ATOMS: atom_id res chain seq x y z
N MET A 1 13.23 -15.07 -4.99
CA MET A 1 11.97 -14.43 -4.55
C MET A 1 12.23 -12.94 -4.43
N GLY A 2 11.52 -12.11 -5.19
CA GLY A 2 11.71 -10.65 -5.16
C GLY A 2 11.05 -10.02 -3.94
N SER A 3 11.69 -9.03 -3.33
CA SER A 3 11.15 -8.27 -2.20
C SER A 3 10.34 -7.09 -2.73
N LEU A 4 9.07 -6.97 -2.32
CA LEU A 4 8.19 -5.85 -2.70
C LEU A 4 8.63 -4.50 -2.07
N GLY A 5 9.55 -4.54 -1.10
CA GLY A 5 9.95 -3.40 -0.25
C GLY A 5 11.26 -2.71 -0.63
N GLY A 6 11.85 -3.00 -1.80
CA GLY A 6 13.00 -2.25 -2.33
C GLY A 6 14.23 -2.21 -1.43
N ALA A 7 14.45 -3.23 -0.59
CA ALA A 7 15.52 -3.23 0.42
C ALA A 7 16.94 -3.06 -0.18
N ALA A 8 17.16 -3.54 -1.40
CA ALA A 8 18.41 -3.32 -2.14
C ALA A 8 18.65 -1.82 -2.40
N TYR A 9 17.63 -1.12 -2.91
CA TYR A 9 17.68 0.33 -3.15
C TYR A 9 17.89 1.12 -1.86
N VAL A 10 17.33 0.67 -0.72
CA VAL A 10 17.58 1.29 0.59
C VAL A 10 19.06 1.23 0.95
N ALA A 11 19.69 0.05 0.80
CA ALA A 11 21.10 -0.14 1.09
C ALA A 11 22.00 0.68 0.14
N GLU A 12 21.64 0.72 -1.14
CA GLU A 12 22.36 1.51 -2.15
C GLU A 12 22.27 3.03 -1.88
N VAL A 13 21.09 3.54 -1.51
CA VAL A 13 20.94 4.96 -1.09
C VAL A 13 21.81 5.28 0.11
N GLN A 14 21.90 4.38 1.09
CA GLN A 14 22.73 4.58 2.28
C GLN A 14 24.23 4.57 1.98
N GLN A 15 24.64 3.92 0.89
CA GLN A 15 26.04 3.79 0.46
C GLN A 15 26.42 4.77 -0.66
N ALA A 16 25.46 5.56 -1.15
CA ALA A 16 25.67 6.50 -2.24
C ALA A 16 26.75 7.54 -1.89
N ALA A 17 27.66 7.80 -2.84
CA ALA A 17 28.75 8.76 -2.66
C ALA A 17 28.28 10.21 -2.74
N THR A 18 27.23 10.48 -3.52
CA THR A 18 26.65 11.81 -3.70
C THR A 18 25.11 11.78 -3.65
N VAL A 19 24.49 12.94 -3.43
CA VAL A 19 23.02 13.08 -3.51
C VAL A 19 22.50 12.73 -4.91
N THR A 20 23.27 12.99 -5.96
CA THR A 20 22.90 12.64 -7.33
C THR A 20 22.86 11.13 -7.53
N ASP A 21 23.82 10.41 -6.94
CA ASP A 21 23.84 8.93 -6.97
C ASP A 21 22.68 8.37 -6.14
N ALA A 22 22.41 8.94 -4.96
CA ALA A 22 21.26 8.54 -4.15
C ALA A 22 19.94 8.76 -4.92
N LEU A 23 19.82 9.88 -5.64
CA LEU A 23 18.66 10.20 -6.46
C LEU A 23 18.49 9.22 -7.64
N SER A 24 19.57 8.83 -8.31
CA SER A 24 19.51 7.86 -9.42
C SER A 24 19.12 6.46 -8.94
N VAL A 25 19.58 6.04 -7.76
CA VAL A 25 19.15 4.80 -7.09
C VAL A 25 17.64 4.86 -6.79
N VAL A 26 17.14 5.98 -6.28
CA VAL A 26 15.70 6.17 -6.04
C VAL A 26 14.90 6.09 -7.33
N GLN A 27 15.36 6.73 -8.40
CA GLN A 27 14.72 6.66 -9.72
C GLN A 27 14.67 5.22 -10.23
N SER A 28 15.76 4.47 -10.08
CA SER A 28 15.81 3.05 -10.43
C SER A 28 14.80 2.21 -9.63
N GLY A 29 14.65 2.49 -8.32
CA GLY A 29 13.66 1.82 -7.47
C GLY A 29 12.20 2.20 -7.80
N LEU A 30 11.96 3.41 -8.31
CA LEU A 30 10.64 3.82 -8.82
C LEU A 30 10.28 3.05 -10.09
N GLU A 31 11.25 2.88 -10.99
CA GLU A 31 11.10 2.17 -12.26
C GLU A 31 10.96 0.64 -12.09
N ASP A 32 11.54 0.05 -11.03
CA ASP A 32 11.46 -1.39 -10.76
C ASP A 32 10.01 -1.85 -10.54
N THR A 33 9.47 -2.57 -11.52
CA THR A 33 8.09 -3.10 -11.51
C THR A 33 7.76 -4.03 -10.34
N SER A 34 8.76 -4.58 -9.64
CA SER A 34 8.59 -5.46 -8.49
C SER A 34 8.50 -4.73 -7.15
N VAL A 35 8.83 -3.43 -7.11
CA VAL A 35 8.78 -2.63 -5.89
C VAL A 35 7.46 -1.86 -5.80
N PHE A 36 6.79 -2.01 -4.66
CA PHE A 36 5.51 -1.37 -4.35
C PHE A 36 5.52 -0.61 -3.01
N PHE A 37 6.36 -1.02 -2.06
CA PHE A 37 6.37 -0.43 -0.72
C PHE A 37 7.56 0.50 -0.52
N TYR A 38 7.28 1.80 -0.63
CA TYR A 38 8.31 2.84 -0.74
C TYR A 38 8.69 3.52 0.58
N GLY A 39 8.02 3.22 1.70
CA GLY A 39 8.26 3.99 2.93
C GLY A 39 9.68 3.85 3.49
N ALA A 40 10.30 2.68 3.41
CA ALA A 40 11.69 2.51 3.84
C ALA A 40 12.67 3.27 2.93
N LEU A 41 12.45 3.23 1.61
CA LEU A 41 13.24 3.98 0.64
C LEU A 41 13.09 5.48 0.84
N LEU A 42 11.87 5.96 1.07
CA LEU A 42 11.57 7.34 1.41
C LEU A 42 12.32 7.78 2.68
N SER A 43 12.22 7.01 3.77
CA SER A 43 12.91 7.35 5.02
C SER A 43 14.43 7.37 4.85
N ALA A 44 15.00 6.40 4.13
CA ALA A 44 16.42 6.35 3.86
C ALA A 44 16.90 7.55 3.03
N PHE A 45 16.17 7.90 1.96
CA PHE A 45 16.51 9.02 1.10
C PHE A 45 16.37 10.37 1.81
N GLN A 46 15.31 10.57 2.59
CA GLN A 46 15.16 11.78 3.40
C GLN A 46 16.26 11.92 4.45
N ALA A 47 16.64 10.82 5.10
CA ALA A 47 17.73 10.82 6.08
C ALA A 47 19.10 11.11 5.43
N TYR A 48 19.32 10.64 4.19
CA TYR A 48 20.52 10.95 3.41
C TYR A 48 20.56 12.44 3.06
N VAL A 49 19.52 12.96 2.39
CA VAL A 49 19.44 14.36 1.95
C VAL A 49 19.51 15.33 3.13
N GLY A 50 18.93 14.98 4.29
CA GLY A 50 18.96 15.83 5.49
C GLY A 50 20.34 16.00 6.13
N ARG A 51 21.34 15.19 5.76
CA ARG A 51 22.73 15.31 6.23
C ARG A 51 23.60 16.16 5.31
N GLU A 52 23.11 16.44 4.11
CA GLU A 52 23.88 17.08 3.05
C GLU A 52 23.68 18.60 3.06
N ASN A 53 24.67 19.32 2.53
CA ASN A 53 24.57 20.77 2.39
C ASN A 53 23.50 21.14 1.35
N ALA A 54 22.68 22.16 1.63
CA ALA A 54 21.60 22.59 0.73
C ALA A 54 22.08 22.91 -0.70
N ALA A 55 23.31 23.40 -0.86
CA ALA A 55 23.90 23.69 -2.16
C ALA A 55 24.27 22.43 -2.98
N ALA A 56 24.41 21.28 -2.33
CA ALA A 56 24.72 20.00 -2.96
C ALA A 56 23.47 19.20 -3.36
N VAL A 57 22.27 19.66 -2.98
CA VAL A 57 21.00 18.98 -3.28
C VAL A 57 20.53 19.35 -4.69
N PRO A 58 20.40 18.37 -5.61
CA PRO A 58 19.94 18.63 -6.97
C PRO A 58 18.53 19.18 -7.02
N THR A 59 18.26 20.00 -8.04
CA THR A 59 16.92 20.46 -8.39
C THR A 59 16.02 19.25 -8.70
N GLY A 60 14.78 19.24 -8.19
CA GLY A 60 13.85 18.11 -8.37
C GLY A 60 13.89 17.04 -7.27
N THR A 61 14.83 17.12 -6.31
CA THR A 61 14.86 16.23 -5.14
C THR A 61 13.56 16.35 -4.31
N SER A 62 13.04 17.57 -4.15
CA SER A 62 11.78 17.81 -3.44
C SER A 62 10.58 17.12 -4.10
N ASP A 63 10.47 17.21 -5.43
CA ASP A 63 9.39 16.55 -6.18
C ASP A 63 9.53 15.03 -6.13
N THR A 64 10.76 14.49 -6.16
CA THR A 64 11.00 13.05 -6.01
C THR A 64 10.59 12.56 -4.62
N ILE A 65 10.90 13.31 -3.56
CA ILE A 65 10.42 13.03 -2.20
C ILE A 65 8.88 13.12 -2.14
N GLY A 66 8.28 14.11 -2.81
CA GLY A 66 6.83 14.26 -2.92
C GLY A 66 6.17 13.05 -3.60
N LEU A 67 6.76 12.55 -4.68
CA LEU A 67 6.31 11.36 -5.40
C LEU A 67 6.44 10.09 -4.55
N LEU A 68 7.57 9.92 -3.85
CA LEU A 68 7.74 8.80 -2.91
C LEU A 68 6.73 8.85 -1.76
N LYS A 69 6.40 10.04 -1.23
CA LYS A 69 5.34 10.21 -0.24
C LYS A 69 3.97 9.83 -0.81
N LEU A 70 3.67 10.28 -2.03
CA LEU A 70 2.43 9.94 -2.71
C LEU A 70 2.29 8.42 -2.85
N LEU A 71 3.35 7.73 -3.29
CA LEU A 71 3.37 6.27 -3.42
C LEU A 71 3.46 5.53 -2.08
N ALA A 72 4.05 6.10 -1.03
CA ALA A 72 4.12 5.46 0.28
C ALA A 72 2.78 5.52 1.02
N PHE A 73 2.09 6.68 1.02
CA PHE A 73 0.99 6.94 1.95
C PHE A 73 -0.34 7.39 1.30
N ASN A 74 -0.30 8.03 0.13
CA ASN A 74 -1.49 8.68 -0.46
C ASN A 74 -2.10 7.91 -1.64
N THR A 75 -3.25 8.33 -2.13
CA THR A 75 -4.02 7.64 -3.17
C THR A 75 -4.10 8.44 -4.48
N VAL A 76 -4.74 7.86 -5.50
CA VAL A 76 -5.05 8.56 -6.76
C VAL A 76 -5.86 9.84 -6.51
N ALA A 77 -6.74 9.85 -5.50
CA ALA A 77 -7.54 11.04 -5.16
C ALA A 77 -6.68 12.23 -4.71
N ASP A 78 -5.49 11.97 -4.16
CA ASP A 78 -4.61 13.00 -3.61
C ASP A 78 -3.71 13.65 -4.66
N VAL A 79 -3.63 13.10 -5.88
CA VAL A 79 -2.76 13.59 -6.96
C VAL A 79 -3.02 15.07 -7.27
N ALA A 80 -4.28 15.50 -7.27
CA ALA A 80 -4.65 16.88 -7.58
C ALA A 80 -4.04 17.89 -6.59
N ALA A 81 -3.87 17.49 -5.33
CA ALA A 81 -3.32 18.32 -4.25
C ALA A 81 -1.78 18.32 -4.19
N THR A 82 -1.10 17.51 -5.02
CA THR A 82 0.37 17.48 -5.07
C THR A 82 0.97 18.64 -5.88
N SER A 83 2.29 18.85 -5.79
CA SER A 83 3.00 19.87 -6.57
C SER A 83 2.92 19.58 -8.07
N ASP A 84 3.02 20.62 -8.90
CA ASP A 84 3.02 20.44 -10.36
C ASP A 84 4.24 19.65 -10.85
N GLY A 85 5.36 19.69 -10.13
CA GLY A 85 6.52 18.83 -10.36
C GLY A 85 6.19 17.34 -10.18
N VAL A 86 5.51 16.97 -9.09
CA VAL A 86 5.04 15.58 -8.86
C VAL A 86 4.05 15.14 -9.94
N LYS A 87 3.10 16.00 -10.31
CA LYS A 87 2.15 15.71 -11.39
C LYS A 87 2.86 15.48 -12.73
N THR A 88 3.88 16.28 -13.02
CA THR A 88 4.69 16.15 -14.24
C THR A 88 5.45 14.82 -14.25
N LEU A 89 6.10 14.45 -13.15
CA LEU A 89 6.79 13.16 -13.03
C LEU A 89 5.84 11.97 -13.20
N LEU A 90 4.63 12.06 -12.63
CA LEU A 90 3.62 11.01 -12.78
C LEU A 90 3.11 10.90 -14.22
N ALA A 91 2.88 12.04 -14.89
CA ALA A 91 2.42 12.08 -16.28
C ALA A 91 3.47 11.54 -17.26
N GLN A 92 4.76 11.76 -16.99
CA GLN A 92 5.87 11.23 -17.79
C GLN A 92 6.07 9.72 -17.60
N ASN A 93 5.56 9.15 -16.50
CA ASN A 93 5.77 7.75 -16.13
C ASN A 93 4.45 7.00 -15.89
N PRO A 94 3.76 6.54 -16.95
CA PRO A 94 2.47 5.84 -16.84
C PRO A 94 2.51 4.60 -15.93
N CYS A 95 3.67 3.93 -15.84
CA CYS A 95 3.88 2.81 -14.93
C CYS A 95 3.69 3.20 -13.46
N LEU A 96 4.11 4.41 -13.07
CA LEU A 96 3.92 4.92 -11.70
C LEU A 96 2.46 5.24 -11.41
N THR A 97 1.71 5.72 -12.40
CA THR A 97 0.24 5.88 -12.28
C THR A 97 -0.43 4.53 -12.02
N ALA A 98 -0.06 3.50 -12.78
CA ALA A 98 -0.59 2.16 -12.59
C ALA A 98 -0.23 1.58 -11.20
N LYS A 99 1.00 1.79 -10.72
CA LYS A 99 1.39 1.43 -9.35
C LYS A 99 0.57 2.19 -8.30
N LEU A 100 0.38 3.49 -8.47
CA LEU A 100 -0.44 4.30 -7.55
C LEU A 100 -1.89 3.80 -7.51
N GLN A 101 -2.46 3.37 -8.64
CA GLN A 101 -3.77 2.73 -8.67
C GLN A 101 -3.77 1.41 -7.88
N LEU A 102 -2.77 0.55 -8.07
CA LEU A 102 -2.66 -0.70 -7.30
C LEU A 102 -2.50 -0.43 -5.79
N LEU A 103 -1.72 0.58 -5.41
CA LEU A 103 -1.55 0.97 -4.02
C LEU A 103 -2.81 1.61 -3.42
N SER A 104 -3.56 2.36 -4.22
CA SER A 104 -4.87 2.91 -3.84
C SER A 104 -5.91 1.81 -3.65
N LEU A 105 -5.82 0.73 -4.43
CA LEU A 105 -6.66 -0.46 -4.26
C LEU A 105 -6.38 -1.14 -2.91
N LEU A 106 -5.11 -1.28 -2.51
CA LEU A 106 -4.75 -1.80 -1.19
C LEU A 106 -5.23 -0.89 -0.06
N THR A 107 -5.14 0.43 -0.24
CA THR A 107 -5.71 1.40 0.71
C THR A 107 -7.22 1.24 0.82
N LEU A 108 -7.95 1.06 -0.29
CA LEU A 108 -9.39 0.76 -0.26
C LEU A 108 -9.64 -0.50 0.56
N PHE A 109 -8.94 -1.61 0.31
CA PHE A 109 -9.13 -2.84 1.08
C PHE A 109 -8.95 -2.61 2.59
N SER A 110 -7.94 -1.83 2.99
CA SER A 110 -7.68 -1.55 4.41
C SER A 110 -8.80 -0.79 5.14
N GLN A 111 -9.69 -0.13 4.40
CA GLN A 111 -10.83 0.63 4.92
C GLN A 111 -12.06 -0.25 5.18
N HIS A 112 -12.05 -1.50 4.72
CA HIS A 112 -13.17 -2.42 4.86
C HIS A 112 -12.82 -3.56 5.84
N THR A 113 -13.85 -4.09 6.50
CA THR A 113 -13.70 -5.23 7.40
C THR A 113 -13.53 -6.52 6.61
N LEU A 114 -12.45 -7.25 6.89
CA LEU A 114 -12.25 -8.60 6.36
C LEU A 114 -12.99 -9.62 7.23
N THR A 115 -13.94 -10.35 6.65
CA THR A 115 -14.66 -11.45 7.30
C THR A 115 -14.08 -12.81 6.85
N PRO A 116 -14.45 -13.93 7.50
CA PRO A 116 -14.02 -15.27 7.06
C PRO A 116 -14.40 -15.60 5.61
N ASP A 117 -15.53 -15.07 5.14
CA ASP A 117 -15.97 -15.24 3.75
C ASP A 117 -15.24 -14.30 2.77
N GLY A 118 -14.40 -13.40 3.27
CA GLY A 118 -13.76 -12.35 2.51
C GLY A 118 -14.58 -11.06 2.41
N MET A 119 -13.89 -10.00 2.05
CA MET A 119 -14.42 -8.66 1.87
C MET A 119 -15.05 -8.50 0.50
N CYS A 120 -16.32 -8.09 0.44
CA CYS A 120 -17.02 -7.85 -0.83
C CYS A 120 -16.96 -6.36 -1.18
N LEU A 121 -16.55 -6.04 -2.39
CA LEU A 121 -16.47 -4.68 -2.93
C LEU A 121 -17.21 -4.60 -4.26
N SER A 122 -17.97 -3.54 -4.46
CA SER A 122 -18.59 -3.28 -5.76
C SER A 122 -17.57 -2.76 -6.76
N TYR A 123 -17.77 -3.00 -8.05
CA TYR A 123 -16.92 -2.41 -9.08
C TYR A 123 -17.00 -0.89 -9.06
N GLY A 124 -18.13 -0.30 -8.65
CA GLY A 124 -18.28 1.15 -8.53
C GLY A 124 -17.39 1.76 -7.45
N ASP A 125 -17.16 1.06 -6.34
CA ASP A 125 -16.24 1.51 -5.30
C ASP A 125 -14.79 1.46 -5.77
N VAL A 126 -14.44 0.42 -6.53
CA VAL A 126 -13.12 0.29 -7.17
C VAL A 126 -12.91 1.37 -8.23
N GLU A 127 -13.88 1.62 -9.10
CA GLU A 127 -13.85 2.69 -10.10
C GLU A 127 -13.57 4.04 -9.44
N ARG A 128 -14.32 4.36 -8.38
CA ARG A 128 -14.18 5.62 -7.64
C ARG A 128 -12.81 5.74 -6.96
N ALA A 129 -12.35 4.69 -6.27
CA ALA A 129 -11.09 4.70 -5.55
C ALA A 129 -9.87 4.84 -6.47
N LEU A 130 -9.97 4.32 -7.69
CA LEU A 130 -8.85 4.26 -8.63
C LEU A 130 -8.91 5.32 -9.73
N GLY A 131 -9.99 6.10 -9.81
CA GLY A 131 -10.23 7.04 -10.89
C GLY A 131 -10.28 6.37 -12.26
N ILE A 132 -10.80 5.13 -12.33
CA ILE A 132 -10.94 4.37 -13.56
C ILE A 132 -12.41 4.19 -13.91
N HIS A 133 -12.69 3.92 -15.18
CA HIS A 133 -14.05 3.72 -15.67
C HIS A 133 -14.16 2.41 -16.46
N GLY A 134 -15.24 1.69 -16.21
CA GLY A 134 -15.63 0.51 -16.96
C GLY A 134 -15.16 -0.80 -16.32
N THR A 135 -16.04 -1.80 -16.44
CA THR A 135 -15.85 -3.17 -15.94
C THR A 135 -14.51 -3.77 -16.36
N VAL A 136 -14.12 -3.62 -17.63
CA VAL A 136 -12.85 -4.18 -18.16
C VAL A 136 -11.63 -3.54 -17.47
N SER A 137 -11.66 -2.24 -17.22
CA SER A 137 -10.59 -1.52 -16.53
C SER A 137 -10.43 -2.03 -15.10
N VAL A 138 -11.55 -2.19 -14.38
CA VAL A 138 -11.56 -2.77 -13.02
C VAL A 138 -10.96 -4.17 -13.02
N GLN A 139 -11.44 -5.05 -13.89
CA GLN A 139 -10.97 -6.43 -13.96
C GLN A 139 -9.48 -6.51 -14.30
N ARG A 140 -9.01 -5.71 -15.25
CA ARG A 140 -7.60 -5.65 -15.62
C ARG A 140 -6.73 -5.20 -14.44
N THR A 141 -7.15 -4.19 -13.69
CA THR A 141 -6.40 -3.71 -12.53
C THR A 141 -6.38 -4.72 -11.40
N VAL A 142 -7.51 -5.36 -11.10
CA VAL A 142 -7.58 -6.41 -10.07
C VAL A 142 -6.75 -7.63 -10.47
N LEU A 143 -6.81 -8.06 -11.74
CA LEU A 143 -5.97 -9.14 -12.25
C LEU A 143 -4.49 -8.79 -12.14
N HIS A 144 -4.11 -7.55 -12.45
CA HIS A 144 -2.74 -7.08 -12.29
C HIS A 144 -2.31 -7.12 -10.81
N ALA A 145 -3.17 -6.71 -9.88
CA ALA A 145 -2.89 -6.81 -8.44
C ALA A 145 -2.64 -8.27 -8.01
N VAL A 146 -3.45 -9.22 -8.49
CA VAL A 146 -3.29 -10.66 -8.22
C VAL A 146 -1.99 -11.19 -8.83
N GLN A 147 -1.65 -10.81 -10.06
CA GLN A 147 -0.40 -11.20 -10.74
C GLN A 147 0.84 -10.71 -9.99
N GLN A 148 0.79 -9.49 -9.45
CA GLN A 148 1.83 -8.91 -8.60
C GLN A 148 1.80 -9.46 -7.16
N ARG A 149 0.89 -10.39 -6.87
CA ARG A 149 0.70 -11.02 -5.55
C ARG A 149 0.36 -10.01 -4.44
N LEU A 150 -0.23 -8.88 -4.81
CA LEU A 150 -0.67 -7.85 -3.87
C LEU A 150 -1.98 -8.24 -3.18
N CYS A 151 -2.77 -9.12 -3.79
CA CYS A 151 -3.99 -9.65 -3.16
C CYS A 151 -4.40 -11.01 -3.71
N VAL A 152 -5.30 -11.66 -2.96
CA VAL A 152 -6.04 -12.84 -3.36
C VAL A 152 -7.50 -12.42 -3.48
N ALA A 153 -8.01 -12.39 -4.71
CA ALA A 153 -9.37 -11.95 -4.99
C ALA A 153 -10.06 -12.82 -6.04
N ARG A 154 -11.40 -12.85 -5.98
CA ARG A 154 -12.29 -13.43 -7.00
C ARG A 154 -13.20 -12.35 -7.55
N LEU A 155 -13.39 -12.36 -8.87
CA LEU A 155 -14.27 -11.44 -9.59
C LEU A 155 -15.62 -12.13 -9.85
N ASN A 156 -16.72 -11.43 -9.61
CA ASN A 156 -18.06 -11.80 -10.03
C ASN A 156 -18.60 -10.76 -11.02
N GLU A 157 -18.51 -11.09 -12.31
CA GLU A 157 -18.90 -10.16 -13.39
C GLU A 157 -20.40 -9.91 -13.42
N ARG A 158 -21.20 -10.94 -13.15
CA ARG A 158 -22.66 -10.87 -13.19
C ARG A 158 -23.21 -9.87 -12.17
N GLU A 159 -22.63 -9.88 -10.98
CA GLU A 159 -23.05 -8.98 -9.89
C GLU A 159 -22.24 -7.68 -9.84
N ARG A 160 -21.22 -7.53 -10.71
CA ARG A 160 -20.25 -6.43 -10.70
C ARG A 160 -19.61 -6.24 -9.32
N GLN A 161 -19.18 -7.35 -8.73
CA GLN A 161 -18.57 -7.39 -7.41
C GLN A 161 -17.24 -8.14 -7.44
N MET A 162 -16.38 -7.86 -6.47
CA MET A 162 -15.17 -8.63 -6.21
C MET A 162 -15.12 -9.01 -4.73
N ARG A 163 -14.55 -10.19 -4.48
CA ARG A 163 -14.35 -10.71 -3.13
C ARG A 163 -12.86 -10.83 -2.87
N VAL A 164 -12.36 -10.19 -1.83
CA VAL A 164 -10.96 -10.18 -1.41
C VAL A 164 -10.79 -11.03 -0.17
N TYR A 165 -9.87 -11.99 -0.21
CA TYR A 165 -9.61 -12.93 0.88
C TYR A 165 -8.36 -12.58 1.66
N ALA A 166 -7.35 -12.03 0.97
CA ALA A 166 -6.11 -11.57 1.56
C ALA A 166 -5.54 -10.45 0.69
N TYR A 167 -4.77 -9.56 1.30
CA TYR A 167 -4.07 -8.50 0.59
C TYR A 167 -2.83 -8.07 1.38
N GLU A 168 -1.84 -7.57 0.66
CA GLU A 168 -0.65 -7.00 1.25
C GLU A 168 -0.98 -5.64 1.86
N SER A 169 -0.48 -5.39 3.08
CA SER A 169 -0.65 -4.10 3.70
C SER A 169 0.34 -3.11 3.12
N ARG A 170 -0.18 -1.97 2.67
CA ARG A 170 0.65 -0.80 2.37
C ARG A 170 1.35 -0.28 3.63
N ASN A 171 2.35 0.58 3.44
CA ASN A 171 2.97 1.35 4.51
C ASN A 171 1.92 2.11 5.34
N VAL A 172 2.10 2.02 6.65
CA VAL A 172 1.29 2.71 7.65
C VAL A 172 1.97 4.04 7.95
N ALA A 173 1.22 5.14 7.87
CA ALA A 173 1.71 6.44 8.29
C ALA A 173 1.90 6.45 9.82
N PRO A 174 2.94 7.10 10.37
CA PRO A 174 3.21 7.10 11.82
C PRO A 174 2.00 7.47 12.69
N GLU A 175 1.18 8.41 12.22
CA GLU A 175 -0.06 8.86 12.84
C GLU A 175 -1.13 7.76 12.95
N ASP A 176 -1.17 6.82 12.03
CA ASP A 176 -2.14 5.72 11.99
C ASP A 176 -1.75 4.54 12.90
N VAL A 177 -0.51 4.51 13.39
CA VAL A 177 0.01 3.41 14.22
C VAL A 177 -0.77 3.26 15.52
N ALA A 178 -1.18 4.37 16.15
CA ALA A 178 -1.97 4.34 17.38
C ALA A 178 -3.33 3.66 17.15
N ARG A 179 -4.03 4.03 16.07
CA ARG A 179 -5.33 3.44 15.68
C ARG A 179 -5.20 1.95 15.36
N LEU A 180 -4.10 1.54 14.74
CA LEU A 180 -3.84 0.13 14.46
C LEU A 180 -3.61 -0.68 15.73
N LYS A 181 -2.83 -0.15 16.69
CA LYS A 181 -2.64 -0.80 18.00
C LYS A 181 -3.97 -0.99 18.72
N GLU A 182 -4.83 0.01 18.69
CA GLU A 182 -6.18 -0.07 19.27
C GLU A 182 -7.03 -1.16 18.61
N ARG A 183 -7.05 -1.22 17.27
CA ARG A 183 -7.76 -2.28 16.53
C ARG A 183 -7.26 -3.68 16.87
N VAL A 184 -5.94 -3.86 17.02
CA VAL A 184 -5.35 -5.15 17.41
C VAL A 184 -5.79 -5.53 18.81
N ALA A 185 -5.77 -4.59 19.76
CA ALA A 185 -6.24 -4.83 21.12
C ALA A 185 -7.72 -5.26 21.15
N GLN A 186 -8.59 -4.52 20.46
CA GLN A 186 -10.01 -4.86 20.35
C GLN A 186 -10.25 -6.26 19.76
N TRP A 187 -9.47 -6.66 18.76
CA TRP A 187 -9.57 -7.99 18.16
C TRP A 187 -9.10 -9.09 19.12
N THR A 188 -8.02 -8.85 19.86
CA THR A 188 -7.54 -9.76 20.92
C THR A 188 -8.60 -9.95 22.00
N ASP A 189 -9.19 -8.85 22.49
CA ASP A 189 -10.25 -8.90 23.51
C ASP A 189 -11.47 -9.70 23.02
N TYR A 190 -11.87 -9.49 21.76
CA TYR A 190 -12.94 -10.26 21.13
C TYR A 190 -12.60 -11.75 21.04
N ALA A 191 -11.40 -12.10 20.60
CA ALA A 191 -10.96 -13.49 20.50
C ALA A 191 -10.91 -14.17 21.87
N GLU A 192 -10.40 -13.50 22.89
CA GLU A 192 -10.35 -14.01 24.27
C GLU A 192 -11.75 -14.18 24.89
N ALA A 193 -12.67 -13.25 24.62
CA ALA A 193 -14.06 -13.38 25.04
C ALA A 193 -14.71 -14.60 24.39
N HIS A 194 -14.54 -14.76 23.08
CA HIS A 194 -15.13 -15.88 22.34
C HIS A 194 -14.54 -17.24 22.75
N LEU A 195 -13.24 -17.31 23.02
CA LEU A 195 -12.60 -18.51 23.54
C LEU A 195 -13.14 -18.90 24.92
N ARG A 196 -13.37 -17.93 25.82
CA ARG A 196 -13.99 -18.18 27.13
C ARG A 196 -15.43 -18.66 27.01
N ASP A 197 -16.20 -18.11 26.08
CA ASP A 197 -17.58 -18.54 25.83
C ASP A 197 -17.64 -19.99 25.32
N ILE A 198 -16.72 -20.37 24.43
CA ILE A 198 -16.59 -21.76 23.95
C ILE A 198 -16.18 -22.69 25.08
N GLN A 199 -15.18 -22.32 25.89
CA GLN A 199 -14.73 -23.13 27.03
C GLN A 199 -15.84 -23.33 28.07
N SER A 200 -16.60 -22.28 28.39
CA SER A 200 -17.72 -22.36 29.33
C SER A 200 -18.91 -23.18 28.80
N SER A 201 -19.09 -23.21 27.48
CA SER A 201 -20.11 -24.04 26.82
C SER A 201 -19.70 -25.51 26.77
N CYS A 202 -18.43 -25.81 26.48
CA CYS A 202 -17.88 -27.16 26.55
C CYS A 202 -17.89 -27.73 27.97
N ALA A 203 -17.62 -26.92 29.00
CA ALA A 203 -17.68 -27.34 30.40
C ALA A 203 -19.11 -27.68 30.87
N ARG A 204 -20.13 -27.04 30.29
CA ARG A 204 -21.56 -27.33 30.57
C ARG A 204 -22.09 -28.58 29.86
N CYS A 205 -21.39 -29.10 28.86
CA CYS A 205 -21.77 -30.29 28.10
C CYS A 205 -21.19 -31.61 28.64
N VAL A 206 -20.56 -31.62 29.81
CA VAL A 206 -20.21 -32.86 30.52
C VAL A 206 -21.39 -33.21 31.45
N PRO A 207 -22.26 -34.18 31.12
CA PRO A 207 -23.29 -34.61 32.04
C PRO A 207 -22.62 -35.29 33.24
N GLY A 208 -23.01 -34.86 34.44
CA GLY A 208 -22.64 -35.50 35.68
C GLY A 208 -22.95 -37.00 35.63
N LYS A 209 -21.98 -37.80 36.07
CA LYS A 209 -22.25 -39.16 36.56
C LYS A 209 -23.04 -39.09 37.86
#